data_AF-A0A928C188-F1
#
_entry.id   AF-A0A928C188-F1
#
_cell.length_a   1.000
_cell.length_b   1.000
_cell.length_c   1.000
_cell.angle_alpha   90.00
_cell.angle_beta   90.00
_cell.angle_gamma   90.00
#
_symmetry.space_group_name_H-M   'P 1'
#
loop_
_entity.id
_entity.type
_entity.pdbx_description
1 polymer ?
#
loop_
_entity_poly.entity_id
_entity_poly.type
_entity_poly.pdbx_seq_one_letter_code
_entity_poly.pdbx_strand_id
1 'polypeptide(L)'
;MTTLNEIATIVTAIGGVELIKWVVTWVTTRKSTQKKVQEEAESLQIGNEQRRVDWLEKRICERDSKIDSLYIELRAEQQKRLEEIYSRHELELKLKESEVKRCDIRKCTNRKPPSDY
;
A
#
# COMPACT_ATOMS: atom_id res chain seq x y z
N MET A 1 -5.61 87.49 -11.45
CA MET A 1 -4.80 86.36 -11.96
C MET A 1 -5.10 85.13 -11.10
N THR A 2 -6.34 84.64 -11.09
CA THR A 2 -6.81 83.55 -10.20
C THR A 2 -7.53 82.42 -10.95
N THR A 3 -8.03 82.66 -12.17
CA THR A 3 -8.89 81.71 -12.91
C THR A 3 -8.16 80.53 -13.56
N LEU A 4 -6.91 80.70 -14.00
CA LEU A 4 -6.12 79.61 -14.62
C LEU A 4 -5.68 78.56 -13.60
N ASN A 5 -5.34 78.98 -12.37
CA ASN A 5 -4.98 78.06 -11.29
C ASN A 5 -6.20 77.26 -10.79
N GLU A 6 -7.40 77.87 -10.79
CA GLU A 6 -8.66 77.17 -10.45
C GLU A 6 -9.06 76.13 -11.51
N ILE A 7 -8.93 76.43 -12.80
CA ILE A 7 -9.22 75.47 -13.87
C ILE A 7 -8.21 74.32 -13.86
N ALA A 8 -6.91 74.61 -13.68
CA ALA A 8 -5.87 73.59 -13.57
C ALA A 8 -6.11 72.67 -12.35
N THR A 9 -6.47 73.22 -11.19
CA THR A 9 -6.78 72.42 -10.00
C THR A 9 -8.02 71.55 -10.19
N ILE A 10 -9.05 72.02 -10.89
CA ILE A 10 -10.24 71.21 -11.22
C ILE A 10 -9.87 70.06 -12.17
N VAL A 11 -9.11 70.31 -13.24
CA VAL A 11 -8.67 69.26 -14.18
C VAL A 11 -7.77 68.23 -13.48
N THR A 12 -6.88 68.69 -12.60
CA THR A 12 -6.01 67.81 -11.80
C THR A 12 -6.82 67.00 -10.79
N ALA A 13 -7.88 67.58 -10.21
CA ALA A 13 -8.80 66.88 -9.31
C ALA A 13 -9.63 65.81 -10.05
N ILE A 14 -10.11 66.11 -11.27
CA ILE A 14 -10.89 65.18 -12.09
C ILE A 14 -10.02 63.96 -12.48
N GLY A 15 -8.81 64.20 -13.00
CA GLY A 15 -7.89 63.10 -13.34
C GLY A 15 -7.37 62.34 -12.11
N GLY A 16 -7.18 63.02 -10.99
CA GLY A 16 -6.72 62.41 -9.73
C GLY A 16 -7.71 61.39 -9.16
N VAL A 17 -9.02 61.65 -9.26
CA VAL A 17 -10.06 60.72 -8.76
C VAL A 17 -10.09 59.42 -9.57
N GLU A 18 -9.89 59.48 -10.89
CA GLU A 18 -9.83 58.29 -11.74
C GLU A 18 -8.60 57.43 -11.45
N LEU A 19 -7.45 58.07 -11.22
CA LEU A 19 -6.22 57.37 -10.81
C LEU A 19 -6.40 56.67 -9.47
N ILE A 20 -7.04 57.31 -8.48
CA ILE A 20 -7.33 56.68 -7.18
C ILE A 20 -8.23 55.44 -7.37
N LYS A 21 -9.29 55.54 -8.19
CA LYS A 21 -10.16 54.39 -8.49
C LYS A 21 -9.40 53.26 -9.18
N TRP A 22 -8.52 53.58 -10.13
CA TRP A 22 -7.68 52.59 -10.81
C TRP A 22 -6.72 51.90 -9.82
N VAL A 23 -6.05 52.66 -8.96
CA VAL A 23 -5.14 52.10 -7.93
C VAL A 23 -5.91 51.20 -6.97
N VAL A 24 -7.07 51.63 -6.48
CA VAL A 24 -7.91 50.82 -5.59
C VAL A 24 -8.32 49.52 -6.29
N THR A 25 -8.83 49.60 -7.52
CA THR A 25 -9.24 48.43 -8.31
C THR A 25 -8.07 47.49 -8.61
N TRP A 26 -6.88 48.03 -8.89
CA TRP A 26 -5.67 47.24 -9.14
C TRP A 26 -5.21 46.52 -7.88
N VAL A 27 -5.19 47.18 -6.72
CA VAL A 27 -4.82 46.56 -5.43
C VAL A 27 -5.81 45.45 -5.06
N THR A 28 -7.12 45.70 -5.18
CA THR A 28 -8.14 44.69 -4.85
C THR A 28 -8.09 43.51 -5.81
N THR A 29 -7.93 43.76 -7.11
CA THR A 29 -7.82 42.71 -8.14
C THR A 29 -6.56 41.87 -7.92
N ARG A 30 -5.40 42.49 -7.64
CA ARG A 30 -4.15 41.78 -7.34
C ARG A 30 -4.24 40.89 -6.10
N LYS A 31 -4.88 41.36 -5.03
CA LYS A 31 -5.11 40.53 -3.83
C LYS A 31 -6.04 39.35 -4.13
N SER A 32 -7.07 39.56 -4.93
CA SER A 32 -8.01 38.50 -5.32
C SER A 32 -7.36 37.43 -6.21
N THR A 33 -6.48 37.82 -7.15
CA THR A 33 -5.78 36.86 -8.01
C THR A 33 -4.77 36.04 -7.23
N GLN A 34 -4.06 36.63 -6.25
CA GLN A 34 -3.16 35.86 -5.39
C GLN A 34 -3.90 34.80 -4.56
N LYS A 35 -5.10 35.12 -4.04
CA LYS A 35 -5.93 34.14 -3.32
C LYS A 35 -6.37 33.00 -4.23
N LYS A 36 -6.84 33.30 -5.44
CA LYS A 36 -7.22 32.27 -6.42
C LYS A 36 -6.05 31.35 -6.78
N VAL A 37 -4.87 31.92 -7.03
CA VAL A 37 -3.66 31.13 -7.31
C VAL A 37 -3.28 30.27 -6.12
N GLN A 38 -3.49 30.75 -4.90
CA GLN A 38 -3.24 29.96 -3.69
C GLN A 38 -4.27 28.83 -3.52
N GLU A 39 -5.55 29.11 -3.72
CA GLU A 39 -6.63 28.11 -3.69
C GLU A 39 -6.40 27.03 -4.78
N GLU A 40 -6.01 27.44 -5.99
CA GLU A 40 -5.61 26.54 -7.07
C GLU A 40 -4.37 25.71 -6.68
N ALA A 41 -3.34 26.32 -6.08
CA ALA A 41 -2.16 25.61 -5.62
C ALA A 41 -2.49 24.58 -4.51
N GLU A 42 -3.33 24.94 -3.55
CA GLU A 42 -3.78 24.07 -2.46
C GLU A 42 -4.63 22.91 -3.01
N SER A 43 -5.58 23.17 -3.91
CA SER A 43 -6.37 22.11 -4.56
C SER A 43 -5.51 21.14 -5.38
N LEU A 44 -4.49 21.64 -6.08
CA LEU A 44 -3.53 20.81 -6.81
C LEU A 44 -2.66 19.97 -5.87
N GLN A 45 -2.24 20.53 -4.72
CA GLN A 45 -1.49 19.80 -3.71
C GLN A 45 -2.33 18.65 -3.13
N ILE A 46 -3.56 18.93 -2.73
CA ILE A 46 -4.50 17.91 -2.21
C ILE A 46 -4.71 16.81 -3.27
N GLY A 47 -4.94 17.17 -4.54
CA GLY A 47 -5.10 16.20 -5.61
C GLY A 47 -3.84 15.37 -5.90
N ASN A 48 -2.65 15.92 -5.69
CA ASN A 48 -1.39 15.16 -5.79
C ASN A 48 -1.22 14.20 -4.60
N GLU A 49 -1.57 14.66 -3.40
CA GLU A 49 -1.50 13.84 -2.18
C GLU A 49 -2.47 12.67 -2.24
N GLN A 50 -3.71 12.91 -2.67
CA GLN A 50 -4.71 11.86 -2.91
C GLN A 50 -4.17 10.81 -3.90
N ARG A 51 -3.65 11.24 -5.05
CA ARG A 51 -3.05 10.32 -6.03
C ARG A 51 -1.88 9.53 -5.47
N ARG A 52 -1.07 10.14 -4.60
CA ARG A 52 0.05 9.46 -3.93
C ARG A 52 -0.47 8.40 -2.95
N VAL A 53 -1.51 8.72 -2.18
CA VAL A 53 -2.16 7.78 -1.25
C VAL A 53 -2.78 6.63 -2.04
N ASP A 54 -3.59 6.90 -3.07
CA ASP A 54 -4.21 5.87 -3.92
C ASP A 54 -3.17 4.92 -4.53
N TRP A 55 -2.02 5.47 -4.96
CA TRP A 55 -0.92 4.65 -5.49
C TRP A 55 -0.30 3.75 -4.43
N LEU A 56 -0.12 4.25 -3.20
CA LEU A 56 0.40 3.47 -2.09
C LEU A 56 -0.60 2.39 -1.65
N GLU A 57 -1.88 2.71 -1.55
CA GLU A 57 -2.95 1.76 -1.20
C GLU A 57 -3.02 0.61 -2.20
N LYS A 58 -2.93 0.90 -3.51
CA LYS A 58 -2.87 -0.15 -4.54
C LYS A 58 -1.69 -1.09 -4.34
N ARG A 59 -0.50 -0.55 -4.07
CA ARG A 59 0.71 -1.36 -3.82
C ARG A 59 0.63 -2.17 -2.54
N ILE A 60 -0.05 -1.67 -1.51
CA ILE A 60 -0.32 -2.43 -0.29
C ILE A 60 -1.24 -3.62 -0.62
N CYS A 61 -2.34 -3.37 -1.34
CA CYS A 61 -3.26 -4.42 -1.78
C CYS A 61 -2.58 -5.49 -2.65
N GLU A 62 -1.73 -5.09 -3.60
CA GLU A 62 -0.91 -6.01 -4.40
C GLU A 62 0.02 -6.88 -3.54
N ARG A 63 0.63 -6.28 -2.51
CA ARG A 63 1.49 -7.00 -1.57
C ARG A 63 0.71 -7.93 -0.67
N ASP A 64 -0.44 -7.51 -0.17
CA ASP A 64 -1.30 -8.33 0.69
C ASP A 64 -1.80 -9.56 -0.08
N SER A 65 -2.23 -9.39 -1.33
CA SER A 65 -2.60 -10.51 -2.19
C SER A 65 -1.44 -11.50 -2.41
N LYS A 66 -0.21 -11.01 -2.55
CA LYS A 66 0.99 -11.86 -2.65
C LYS A 66 1.31 -12.58 -1.33
N ILE A 67 1.10 -11.90 -0.20
CA ILE A 67 1.30 -12.50 1.12
C ILE A 67 0.30 -13.63 1.32
N ASP A 68 -0.96 -13.42 0.97
CA ASP A 68 -2.01 -14.44 1.06
C ASP A 68 -1.69 -15.68 0.20
N SER A 69 -1.23 -15.47 -1.04
CA SER A 69 -0.83 -16.59 -1.91
C SER A 69 0.33 -17.40 -1.31
N LEU A 70 1.34 -16.71 -0.78
CA LEU A 70 2.48 -17.36 -0.12
C LEU A 70 2.05 -18.14 1.13
N TYR A 71 1.10 -17.63 1.90
CA TYR A 71 0.56 -18.35 3.06
C TYR A 71 -0.17 -19.62 2.64
N ILE A 72 -0.94 -19.60 1.56
CA ILE A 72 -1.61 -20.81 1.03
C ILE A 72 -0.58 -21.86 0.61
N GLU A 73 0.44 -21.45 -0.15
CA GLU A 73 1.53 -22.34 -0.58
C GLU A 73 2.27 -22.94 0.62
N LEU A 74 2.60 -22.11 1.61
CA LEU A 74 3.27 -22.56 2.83
C LEU A 74 2.43 -23.60 3.58
N ARG A 75 1.12 -23.39 3.69
CA ARG A 75 0.22 -24.34 4.34
C ARG A 75 0.11 -25.64 3.56
N ALA A 76 0.07 -25.58 2.23
CA ALA A 76 0.07 -26.77 1.38
C ALA A 76 1.37 -27.58 1.56
N GLU A 77 2.54 -26.92 1.58
CA GLU A 77 3.82 -27.60 1.79
C GLU A 77 3.96 -28.18 3.21
N GLN A 78 3.49 -27.45 4.24
CA GLN A 78 3.43 -27.98 5.60
C GLN A 78 2.57 -29.24 5.70
N GLN A 79 1.42 -29.25 5.01
CA GLN A 79 0.52 -30.39 4.97
C GLN A 79 1.16 -31.58 4.26
N LYS A 80 1.76 -31.39 3.08
CA LYS A 80 2.50 -32.45 2.37
C LYS A 80 3.61 -33.04 3.23
N ARG A 81 4.40 -32.18 3.90
CA ARG A 81 5.48 -32.62 4.78
C ARG A 81 4.95 -33.45 5.96
N LEU A 82 3.80 -33.08 6.51
CA LEU A 82 3.15 -33.85 7.57
C LEU A 82 2.70 -35.23 7.07
N GLU A 83 2.10 -35.29 5.88
CA GLU A 83 1.66 -36.53 5.23
C GLU A 83 2.84 -37.46 4.93
N GLU A 84 3.96 -36.92 4.44
CA GLU A 84 5.20 -37.67 4.25
C GLU A 84 5.73 -38.27 5.56
N ILE A 85 5.70 -37.50 6.65
CA ILE A 85 6.10 -37.98 7.98
C ILE A 85 5.22 -39.15 8.42
N TYR A 86 3.90 -39.03 8.27
CA TYR A 86 2.98 -40.11 8.62
C TYR A 86 3.21 -41.37 7.78
N SER A 87 3.35 -41.22 6.46
CA SER A 87 3.64 -42.33 5.55
C SER A 87 4.94 -43.04 5.92
N ARG A 88 6.00 -42.28 6.21
CA ARG A 88 7.28 -42.84 6.68
C ARG A 88 7.14 -43.59 8.00
N HIS A 89 6.43 -43.02 8.97
CA HIS A 89 6.22 -43.69 10.25
C HIS A 89 5.38 -44.96 10.12
N GLU A 90 4.37 -44.98 9.25
CA GLU A 90 3.62 -46.21 8.96
C GLU A 90 4.52 -47.31 8.40
N LEU A 91 5.41 -46.97 7.46
CA LEU A 91 6.38 -47.91 6.89
C LEU A 91 7.41 -48.37 7.91
N GLU A 92 7.91 -47.48 8.77
CA GLU A 92 8.82 -47.82 9.87
C GLU A 92 8.19 -48.79 10.86
N LEU A 93 6.90 -48.62 11.18
CA LEU A 93 6.17 -49.56 12.02
C LEU A 93 6.01 -50.92 11.35
N LYS A 94 5.60 -50.96 10.07
CA LYS A 94 5.51 -52.22 9.31
C LYS A 94 6.86 -52.93 9.19
N LEU A 95 7.93 -52.18 8.99
CA LEU A 95 9.28 -52.73 8.95
C LEU A 95 9.66 -53.36 10.30
N LYS A 96 9.47 -52.62 11.41
CA LYS A 96 9.73 -53.14 12.76
C LYS A 96 8.89 -54.38 13.06
N GLU A 97 7.60 -54.40 12.69
CA GLU A 97 6.77 -55.59 12.83
C GLU A 97 7.30 -56.78 12.02
N SER A 98 7.76 -56.53 10.79
CA SER A 98 8.32 -57.57 9.93
C SER A 98 9.65 -58.10 10.46
N GLU A 99 10.48 -57.25 11.07
CA GLU A 99 11.74 -57.62 11.73
C GLU A 99 11.45 -58.48 12.95
N VAL A 100 10.47 -58.09 13.78
CA VAL A 100 10.01 -58.87 14.93
C VAL A 100 9.44 -60.23 14.51
N LYS A 101 8.76 -60.31 13.35
CA LYS A 101 8.17 -61.55 12.80
C LYS A 101 9.15 -62.38 11.96
N ARG A 102 10.33 -61.85 11.61
CA ARG A 102 11.33 -62.56 10.80
C ARG A 102 11.82 -63.81 11.54
N CYS A 103 12.01 -64.90 10.80
CA CYS A 103 12.65 -66.12 11.29
C CYS A 103 13.96 -66.30 10.53
N ASP A 104 15.06 -66.49 11.25
CA ASP A 104 16.38 -66.64 10.63
C ASP A 104 16.61 -68.03 10.04
N ILE A 105 15.77 -69.01 10.40
CA ILE A 105 15.88 -70.41 9.96
C ILE A 105 14.79 -70.74 8.94
N ARG A 106 15.16 -71.50 7.90
CA ARG A 106 14.25 -71.95 6.84
C ARG A 106 13.36 -73.09 7.37
N LYS A 107 12.03 -72.93 7.23
CA LYS A 107 10.95 -73.73 7.85
C LYS A 107 10.72 -73.38 9.33
N CYS A 108 9.51 -72.93 9.66
CA CYS A 108 9.16 -72.34 10.96
C CYS A 108 9.06 -73.32 12.15
N THR A 109 9.42 -74.59 11.97
CA THR A 109 9.33 -75.61 13.03
C THR A 109 10.27 -75.34 14.21
N ASN A 110 11.41 -74.67 13.97
CA ASN A 110 12.39 -74.29 15.00
C ASN A 110 12.77 -72.80 14.85
N ARG A 111 11.79 -71.90 14.92
CA ARG A 111 12.00 -70.46 14.73
C ARG A 111 13.04 -69.90 15.71
N LYS A 112 13.93 -69.05 15.21
CA LYS A 112 14.82 -68.21 16.02
C LYS A 112 14.75 -66.74 15.55
N PRO A 113 14.71 -65.77 16.47
CA PRO A 113 14.46 -65.95 17.92
C PRO A 113 13.03 -66.47 18.20
N PRO A 114 12.77 -67.11 19.35
CA PRO A 114 11.42 -67.51 19.75
C PRO A 114 10.46 -66.30 19.69
N SER A 115 9.23 -66.50 19.20
CA SER A 115 8.19 -65.45 19.29
C SER A 115 7.60 -65.45 20.69
N ASP A 116 7.54 -64.29 21.34
CA ASP A 116 6.63 -64.05 22.48
C ASP A 116 5.34 -63.33 22.05
N TYR A 117 5.23 -63.00 20.76
CA TYR A 117 4.01 -62.52 20.09
C TYR A 117 3.22 -63.68 19.48
#